data_AF-A0A3A0FJ99-F1
#
_entry.id   AF-A0A3A0FJ99-F1
#
_cell.length_a   1.000
_cell.length_b   1.000
_cell.length_c   1.000
_cell.angle_alpha   90.00
_cell.angle_beta   90.00
_cell.angle_gamma   90.00
#
_symmetry.space_group_name_H-M   'P 1'
#
loop_
_entity.id
_entity.type
_entity.pdbx_description
1 polymer ?
#
loop_
_entity_poly.entity_id
_entity_poly.type
_entity_poly.pdbx_seq_one_letter_code
_entity_poly.pdbx_strand_id
1 'polypeptide(L)' 'MARETAEEARRWDDQRLNHEINEAYRGLFTLRFQHASRQLENYRELRNARRRIARLRTIKRERDLAALTGEE' A
#
# COMPACT_ATOMS: atom_id res chain seq x y z
N MET A 1 5.86 -1.01 -12.91
CA MET A 1 6.08 -1.03 -11.45
C MET A 1 5.60 -2.36 -10.90
N ALA A 2 6.50 -3.09 -10.25
CA ALA A 2 6.33 -4.50 -9.88
C ALA A 2 5.00 -4.77 -9.18
N ARG A 3 4.30 -5.82 -9.61
CA ARG A 3 3.28 -6.45 -8.78
C ARG A 3 4.05 -7.15 -7.66
N GLU A 4 4.44 -6.43 -6.62
CA GLU A 4 4.76 -7.09 -5.35
C GLU A 4 3.54 -7.94 -5.03
N THR A 5 3.75 -9.25 -5.09
CA THR A 5 2.67 -10.21 -4.94
C THR A 5 2.19 -10.11 -3.52
N ALA A 6 0.88 -10.25 -3.30
CA ALA A 6 0.30 -10.25 -1.96
C ALA A 6 0.94 -11.30 -1.03
N GLU A 7 1.60 -12.29 -1.61
CA GLU A 7 2.41 -13.31 -0.94
C GLU A 7 3.71 -12.75 -0.33
N GLU A 8 4.40 -11.83 -1.01
CA GLU A 8 5.62 -11.21 -0.51
C GLU A 8 5.31 -10.26 0.66
N ALA A 9 4.27 -9.44 0.51
CA ALA A 9 3.81 -8.53 1.55
C ALA A 9 3.33 -9.29 2.82
N ARG A 10 2.83 -10.53 2.67
CA ARG A 10 2.48 -11.41 3.79
C ARG A 10 3.67 -11.99 4.54
N ARG A 11 4.88 -11.97 3.96
CA ARG A 11 6.11 -12.46 4.61
C ARG A 11 6.91 -11.37 5.32
N TRP A 12 6.55 -10.10 5.14
CA TRP A 12 7.27 -8.97 5.75
C TRP A 12 6.91 -8.77 7.21
N ASP A 13 7.83 -8.26 8.02
CA ASP A 13 7.51 -7.84 9.40
C ASP A 13 6.57 -6.63 9.42
N ASP A 14 5.84 -6.45 10.53
CA ASP A 14 4.89 -5.34 10.68
C ASP A 14 5.54 -3.97 10.56
N GLN A 15 6.80 -3.82 11.00
CA GLN A 15 7.55 -2.58 10.83
C GLN A 15 7.81 -2.27 9.36
N ARG A 16 8.19 -3.29 8.57
CA ARG A 16 8.41 -3.15 7.12
C ARG A 16 7.10 -2.88 6.38
N LEU A 17 6.01 -3.53 6.78
CA LEU A 17 4.68 -3.28 6.22
C LEU A 17 4.23 -1.82 6.46
N ASN A 18 4.44 -1.30 7.67
CA ASN A 18 4.14 0.10 7.99
C ASN A 18 5.04 1.08 7.20
N HIS A 19 6.31 0.76 7.04
CA HIS A 19 7.23 1.56 6.22
C HIS A 19 6.75 1.65 4.77
N GLU A 20 6.41 0.52 4.15
CA GLU A 20 5.91 0.45 2.77
C GLU A 20 4.56 1.15 2.57
N ILE A 21 3.68 1.10 3.58
CA ILE A 21 2.44 1.88 3.57
C ILE A 21 2.76 3.38 3.50
N ASN A 22 3.69 3.86 4.33
CA ASN A 22 4.09 5.27 4.36
C ASN A 22 4.75 5.71 3.06
N GLU A 23 5.64 4.91 2.50
CA GLU A 23 6.27 5.17 1.20
C GLU A 23 5.23 5.20 0.07
N ALA A 24 4.26 4.28 0.07
CA ALA A 24 3.16 4.29 -0.88
C ALA A 24 2.28 5.56 -0.76
N TYR A 25 2.06 6.08 0.45
CA TYR A 25 1.38 7.35 0.67
C TYR A 25 2.18 8.55 0.13
N ARG A 26 3.50 8.57 0.33
CA ARG A 26 4.38 9.60 -0.24
C ARG A 26 4.32 9.59 -1.77
N GLY A 27 4.39 8.41 -2.39
CA GLY A 27 4.20 8.27 -3.83
C GLY A 27 2.84 8.79 -4.31
N LEU A 28 1.76 8.49 -3.58
CA LEU A 28 0.43 9.03 -3.89
C LEU A 28 0.36 10.55 -3.77
N PHE A 29 1.04 11.14 -2.78
CA PHE A 29 1.11 12.60 -2.62
C PHE A 29 1.78 13.26 -3.82
N THR A 30 2.93 12.74 -4.27
CA THR A 30 3.62 13.23 -5.46
C THR A 30 2.74 13.09 -6.72
N LEU A 31 2.07 11.95 -6.89
CA LEU A 31 1.15 11.75 -8.02
C LEU A 31 -0.04 12.72 -7.99
N ARG A 32 -0.57 13.05 -6.80
CA ARG A 32 -1.63 14.06 -6.65
C ARG A 32 -1.10 15.46 -6.98
N PHE A 33 0.12 15.77 -6.59
CA PHE A 33 0.77 17.04 -6.90
C PHE A 33 0.96 17.21 -8.42
N GLN A 34 1.50 16.18 -9.08
CA GLN A 34 1.64 16.13 -10.55
C GLN A 34 0.30 16.20 -11.27
N HIS A 35 -0.74 15.57 -10.72
CA HIS A 35 -2.09 15.66 -11.25
C HIS A 35 -2.65 17.08 -11.15
N ALA A 36 -2.43 17.75 -10.02
CA ALA A 36 -2.86 19.14 -9.81
C ALA A 36 -2.09 20.11 -10.72
N SER A 37 -0.79 19.87 -10.95
CA SER A 37 0.02 20.68 -11.88
C SER A 37 -0.23 20.37 -13.36
N ARG A 38 -1.13 19.44 -13.68
CA ARG A 38 -1.42 18.96 -15.05
C ARG A 38 -0.20 18.37 -15.79
N GLN A 39 0.80 17.90 -15.05
CA GLN A 39 2.01 17.27 -15.59
C GLN A 39 1.98 15.73 -15.48
N LEU A 40 0.82 15.16 -15.14
CA LEU A 40 0.70 13.72 -14.98
C LEU A 40 0.59 13.03 -16.34
N GLU A 41 1.65 12.35 -16.75
CA GLU A 41 1.68 11.58 -18.01
C GLU A 41 0.76 10.36 -17.97
N ASN A 42 0.61 9.71 -16.80
CA ASN A 42 -0.15 8.48 -16.66
C ASN A 42 -1.16 8.50 -15.50
N TYR A 43 -2.42 8.77 -15.82
CA TYR A 43 -3.54 8.78 -14.88
C TYR A 43 -3.84 7.42 -14.22
N ARG A 44 -3.38 6.30 -14.81
CA ARG A 44 -3.58 4.96 -14.24
C ARG A 44 -2.74 4.75 -12.97
N GLU A 45 -1.62 5.45 -12.85
CA GLU A 45 -0.73 5.36 -11.68
C GLU A 45 -1.44 5.79 -10.39
N LEU A 46 -2.29 6.82 -10.45
CA LEU A 46 -3.08 7.27 -9.30
C LEU A 46 -4.01 6.17 -8.79
N ARG A 47 -4.66 5.42 -9.69
CA ARG A 47 -5.51 4.27 -9.34
C ARG A 47 -4.69 3.10 -8.82
N ASN A 48 -3.54 2.83 -9.41
CA ASN A 48 -2.65 1.75 -9.01
C ASN A 48 -2.08 2.00 -7.60
N ALA A 49 -1.62 3.21 -7.31
CA ALA A 49 -1.12 3.62 -6.00
C ALA A 49 -2.18 3.46 -4.91
N ARG A 50 -3.42 3.92 -5.16
CA ARG A 50 -4.54 3.70 -4.23
C ARG A 50 -4.80 2.21 -3.95
N ARG A 51 -4.77 1.38 -5.00
CA ARG A 51 -4.95 -0.08 -4.85
C ARG A 51 -3.82 -0.73 -4.07
N ARG A 52 -2.57 -0.29 -4.25
CA ARG A 52 -1.42 -0.78 -3.49
C ARG A 52 -1.58 -0.49 -2.01
N ILE A 53 -1.92 0.75 -1.65
CA ILE A 53 -2.18 1.14 -0.25
C ILE A 53 -3.31 0.29 0.36
N ALA A 54 -4.42 0.11 -0.37
CA ALA A 54 -5.54 -0.70 0.11
C ALA A 54 -5.10 -2.14 0.42
N ARG A 55 -4.35 -2.79 -0.47
CA ARG A 55 -3.85 -4.16 -0.26
C ARG A 55 -2.94 -4.28 0.96
N LEU A 56 -1.99 -3.36 1.12
CA LEU A 56 -1.09 -3.37 2.28
C LEU A 56 -1.86 -3.19 3.59
N ARG A 57 -2.86 -2.31 3.61
CA ARG A 57 -3.74 -2.13 4.78
C ARG A 57 -4.61 -3.36 5.06
N THR A 58 -5.10 -4.04 4.03
CA THR A 58 -5.86 -5.29 4.18
C THR A 58 -4.99 -6.37 4.83
N ILE A 59 -3.76 -6.58 4.36
CA ILE A 59 -2.84 -7.57 4.94
C ILE A 59 -2.55 -7.25 6.41
N LYS A 60 -2.32 -5.97 6.74
CA LYS A 60 -2.16 -5.56 8.14
C LYS A 60 -3.40 -5.93 8.97
N ARG A 61 -4.59 -5.64 8.45
CA ARG A 61 -5.85 -5.94 9.15
C ARG A 61 -6.09 -7.43 9.29
N GLU A 62 -5.76 -8.24 8.28
CA GLU A 62 -5.83 -9.71 8.34
C GLU A 62 -4.95 -10.25 9.47
N ARG A 63 -3.75 -9.71 9.66
CA ARG A 63 -2.87 -10.08 10.79
C ARG A 63 -3.44 -9.65 12.14
N ASP A 64 -3.89 -8.40 12.25
CA ASP A 64 -4.49 -7.88 13.47
C ASP A 64 -5.70 -8.77 13.89
N LEU A 65 -6.51 -9.20 12.92
CA LEU A 65 -7.65 -10.09 13.16
C LEU A 65 -7.21 -11.52 13.54
N ALA A 66 -6.21 -12.07 12.87
CA ALA A 66 -5.67 -13.40 13.21
C ALA A 66 -5.12 -13.46 14.64
N ALA A 67 -4.44 -12.38 15.09
CA ALA A 67 -3.97 -12.25 16.46
C ALA A 67 -5.14 -12.22 17.47
N LEU A 68 -6.22 -11.50 17.16
CA LEU A 68 -7.43 -11.43 17.99
C LEU A 68 -8.19 -12.75 18.07
N THR A 69 -8.22 -13.54 16.99
CA THR A 69 -8.92 -14.84 16.96
C THR A 69 -8.10 -16.00 17.51
N GLY A 70 -6.79 -15.81 17.72
CA GLY A 70 -5.89 -16.83 18.29
C GLY A 70 -5.73 -16.76 19.81
N GLU A 71 -6.41 -15.81 20.46
CA GLU A 71 -6.54 -15.71 21.92
C GLU A 71 -7.81 -16.45 22.40
N GLU A 72 -7.91 -17.74 22.08
CA GLU A 72 -8.86 -18.70 22.69
C GLU A 72 -8.14 -20.01 23.05
#